data_AF-A0A2D5VHQ2-F1
#
_entry.id   AF-A0A2D5VHQ2-F1
#
_cell.length_a   1.000
_cell.length_b   1.000
_cell.length_c   1.000
_cell.angle_alpha   90.00
_cell.angle_beta   90.00
_cell.angle_gamma   90.00
#
_symmetry.space_group_name_H-M   'P 1'
#
loop_
_entity.id
_entity.type
_entity.pdbx_description
1 polymer ?
#
loop_
_entity_poly.entity_id
_entity_poly.type
_entity_poly.pdbx_seq_one_letter_code
_entity_poly.pdbx_strand_id
1 'polypeptide(L)' 'MIFSEAITHTGARWENEEIDRVAVFNCYNVVGNKWHKWEPHPQHVAEMPFKRQTLFRPVYCQDNVPEPDSI' A
#
# COMPACT_ATOMS: atom_id res chain seq x y z
N MET A 1 6.14 0.02 -15.08
CA MET A 1 6.74 -1.29 -14.80
C MET A 1 5.78 -2.07 -13.92
N ILE A 2 5.55 -3.35 -14.19
CA ILE A 2 4.76 -4.24 -13.32
C ILE A 2 5.64 -5.45 -13.05
N PHE A 3 5.76 -5.84 -11.80
CA PHE A 3 6.45 -7.04 -11.37
C PHE A 3 5.63 -7.73 -10.28
N SER A 4 5.80 -9.04 -10.14
CA SER A 4 5.21 -9.79 -9.04
C SER A 4 6.16 -9.84 -7.85
N GLU A 5 5.62 -10.16 -6.68
CA GLU A 5 6.41 -10.35 -5.45
C GLU A 5 7.50 -11.43 -5.60
N ALA A 6 7.28 -12.40 -6.50
CA ALA A 6 8.22 -13.48 -6.78
C ALA A 6 9.44 -13.07 -7.62
N ILE A 7 9.59 -11.79 -7.97
CA ILE A 7 10.72 -11.30 -8.78
C ILE A 7 11.72 -10.58 -7.89
N THR A 8 12.94 -11.12 -7.83
CA THR A 8 14.10 -10.41 -7.29
C THR A 8 14.46 -9.25 -8.21
N HIS A 9 14.43 -8.03 -7.69
CA HIS A 9 14.76 -6.82 -8.43
C HIS A 9 15.45 -5.79 -7.53
N THR A 10 16.13 -4.83 -8.14
CA THR A 10 16.72 -3.67 -7.45
C THR A 10 16.61 -2.44 -8.32
N GLY A 11 16.64 -1.25 -7.70
CA GLY A 11 16.72 0.00 -8.43
C GLY A 11 18.09 0.18 -9.08
N ALA A 12 18.13 0.61 -10.34
CA ALA A 12 19.39 0.99 -10.98
C ALA A 12 19.98 2.25 -10.32
N ARG A 13 21.32 2.36 -10.29
CA ARG A 13 22.00 3.60 -9.89
C ARG A 13 21.51 4.74 -10.79
N TRP A 14 21.28 5.90 -10.17
CA TRP A 14 20.90 7.11 -10.88
C TRP A 14 22.14 7.93 -11.20
N GLU A 15 22.33 8.31 -12.46
CA GLU A 15 23.55 8.99 -12.93
C GLU A 15 23.32 10.46 -13.30
N ASN A 16 22.07 10.94 -13.29
CA ASN A 16 21.79 12.34 -13.60
C ASN A 16 21.87 13.19 -12.33
N GLU A 17 22.86 14.07 -12.28
CA GLU A 17 23.11 14.96 -11.13
C GLU A 17 22.27 16.25 -11.17
N GLU A 18 21.64 16.57 -12.29
CA GLU A 18 20.81 17.78 -12.46
C GLU A 18 19.33 17.56 -12.12
N ILE A 19 18.85 16.32 -12.27
CA ILE A 19 17.43 15.97 -12.13
C ILE A 19 17.28 14.80 -11.17
N ASP A 20 16.54 15.01 -10.08
CA ASP A 20 16.21 13.95 -9.13
C ASP A 20 15.27 12.90 -9.73
N ARG A 21 15.52 11.63 -9.40
CA ARG A 21 14.60 10.53 -9.73
C ARG A 21 13.66 10.24 -8.57
N VAL A 22 12.36 10.42 -8.81
CA VAL A 22 11.29 10.00 -7.89
C VAL A 22 10.56 8.79 -8.45
N ALA A 23 10.47 7.73 -7.64
CA ALA A 23 9.72 6.52 -8.00
C ALA A 23 8.43 6.42 -7.18
N VAL A 24 7.31 6.17 -7.85
CA VAL A 24 6.00 5.95 -7.22
C VAL A 24 5.62 4.48 -7.39
N PHE A 25 5.61 3.75 -6.27
CA PHE A 25 5.23 2.34 -6.25
C PHE A 25 3.81 2.18 -5.72
N ASN A 26 3.00 1.39 -6.43
CA ASN A 26 1.70 0.95 -5.97
C ASN A 26 1.76 -0.57 -5.83
N CYS A 27 1.57 -1.07 -4.61
CA CYS A 27 1.50 -2.50 -4.34
C CYS A 27 0.04 -2.93 -4.34
N TYR A 28 -0.35 -3.74 -5.32
CA TYR A 28 -1.65 -4.41 -5.33
C TYR A 28 -1.46 -5.79 -4.71
N ASN A 29 -1.98 -5.97 -3.50
CA ASN A 29 -1.89 -7.22 -2.76
C ASN A 29 -3.26 -7.93 -2.72
N VAL A 30 -3.30 -9.16 -2.20
CA VAL A 30 -4.55 -9.87 -1.91
C VAL A 30 -5.39 -9.07 -0.90
N VAL A 31 -6.71 -9.25 -0.96
CA VAL A 31 -7.71 -8.45 -0.21
C VAL A 31 -7.48 -8.45 1.31
N GLY A 32 -6.78 -9.43 1.86
CA GLY A 32 -6.45 -9.51 3.28
C GLY A 32 -5.22 -8.71 3.73
N ASN A 33 -4.33 -8.31 2.83
CA ASN A 33 -2.96 -7.92 3.20
C ASN A 33 -2.74 -6.40 3.34
N LYS A 34 -3.56 -5.70 4.13
CA LYS A 34 -3.24 -4.31 4.52
C LYS A 34 -2.29 -4.32 5.71
N TRP A 35 -1.07 -3.83 5.49
CA TRP A 35 0.01 -3.84 6.48
C TRP A 35 0.08 -2.61 7.37
N HIS A 36 -0.69 -1.55 7.07
CA HIS A 36 -0.67 -0.31 7.84
C HIS A 36 -2.05 0.10 8.32
N LYS A 37 -2.11 0.78 9.46
CA LYS A 37 -3.34 1.37 10.02
C LYS A 37 -3.70 2.73 9.43
N TRP A 38 -2.89 3.28 8.52
CA TRP A 38 -3.21 4.54 7.87
C TRP A 38 -4.48 4.42 7.03
N GLU A 39 -5.38 5.36 7.20
CA GLU A 39 -6.59 5.54 6.41
C GLU A 39 -6.56 6.92 5.73
N PRO A 40 -6.93 7.00 4.44
CA PRO A 40 -7.14 8.29 3.79
C PRO A 40 -8.33 9.03 4.40
N HIS A 41 -8.35 10.35 4.22
CA HIS A 41 -9.48 11.17 4.67
C HIS A 41 -10.79 10.71 3.98
N PRO A 42 -11.88 10.47 4.74
CA PRO A 42 -13.07 9.80 4.23
C PRO A 42 -13.78 10.56 3.09
N GLN A 43 -13.72 11.90 3.09
CA GLN A 43 -14.32 12.72 2.04
C GLN A 43 -13.67 12.44 0.67
N HIS A 44 -12.34 12.32 0.63
CA HIS A 44 -11.63 12.05 -0.63
C HIS A 44 -11.90 10.64 -1.14
N VAL A 45 -12.13 9.66 -0.25
CA VAL A 45 -12.54 8.32 -0.67
C VAL A 45 -13.94 8.35 -1.28
N ALA A 46 -14.88 9.08 -0.66
CA ALA A 46 -16.27 9.17 -1.13
C ALA A 46 -16.38 9.79 -2.55
N GLU A 47 -15.48 10.70 -2.90
CA GLU A 47 -15.38 11.32 -4.23
C GLU A 47 -14.88 10.36 -5.33
N MET A 48 -14.29 9.22 -4.96
CA MET A 48 -13.73 8.26 -5.92
C MET A 48 -14.83 7.40 -6.58
N PRO A 49 -14.60 6.89 -7.80
CA PRO A 49 -15.45 5.86 -8.39
C PRO A 49 -15.52 4.60 -7.50
N PHE A 50 -16.65 3.90 -7.50
CA PHE A 50 -16.90 2.72 -6.65
C PHE A 50 -15.73 1.73 -6.60
N LYS A 51 -15.18 1.34 -7.76
CA LYS A 51 -14.04 0.40 -7.85
C LYS A 51 -12.77 0.88 -7.12
N ARG A 52 -12.54 2.19 -7.02
CA ARG A 52 -11.39 2.73 -6.26
C ARG A 52 -11.68 2.77 -4.77
N GLN A 53 -12.92 3.04 -4.37
CA GLN A 53 -13.32 2.97 -2.95
C GLN A 53 -13.04 1.59 -2.36
N THR A 54 -13.26 0.52 -3.14
CA THR A 54 -13.00 -0.85 -2.67
C THR A 54 -11.53 -1.17 -2.39
N LEU A 55 -10.58 -0.31 -2.77
CA LEU A 55 -9.15 -0.48 -2.47
C LEU A 55 -8.77 -0.02 -1.05
N PHE A 56 -9.61 0.81 -0.41
CA PHE A 56 -9.34 1.40 0.91
C PHE A 56 -10.21 0.76 2.00
N ARG A 57 -10.03 -0.54 2.24
CA ARG A 57 -10.81 -1.31 3.23
C ARG A 57 -10.18 -1.23 4.62
N PRO A 58 -10.99 -1.39 5.69
CA PRO A 58 -10.52 -1.32 7.08
C PRO A 58 -9.86 -2.61 7.58
N VAL A 59 -9.80 -3.68 6.77
CA VAL A 59 -9.20 -4.96 7.19
C VAL A 59 -7.68 -4.81 7.18
N TYR A 60 -7.03 -5.08 8.30
CA TYR A 60 -5.57 -5.05 8.46
C TYR A 60 -5.04 -6.36 9.05
N CYS A 61 -3.82 -6.73 8.68
CA CYS A 61 -3.11 -7.90 9.22
C CYS A 61 -2.13 -7.55 10.35
N GLN A 62 -1.85 -6.26 10.55
CA GLN A 62 -0.91 -5.78 11.57
C GLN A 62 -1.57 -5.82 12.97
N ASP A 63 -0.82 -6.22 13.99
CA ASP A 63 -1.27 -6.29 15.40
C ASP A 63 -2.43 -7.26 15.69
N ASN A 64 -2.53 -8.36 14.94
CA ASN A 64 -3.47 -9.46 15.21
C ASN A 64 -3.05 -10.37 16.40
N VAL A 65 -2.18 -9.90 17.29
CA VAL A 65 -1.79 -10.64 18.49
C VAL A 65 -2.89 -10.40 19.54
N PRO A 66 -3.55 -11.45 20.07
CA PRO A 66 -4.47 -11.28 21.18
C PRO A 66 -3.73 -10.69 22.39
N GLU A 67 -4.13 -9.52 22.86
CA GLU A 67 -3.72 -9.03 24.18
C GLU A 67 -4.40 -9.92 25.24
N PRO A 68 -3.69 -10.39 26.28
CA PRO A 68 -4.22 -11.34 27.27
C PRO A 68 -5.58 -10.96 27.89
N ASP A 69 -5.90 -9.66 27.91
CA ASP A 69 -7.07 -9.11 28.61
C ASP A 69 -8.18 -8.59 27.67
N SER A 70 -8.14 -8.95 26.38
CA SER A 70 -9.14 -8.52 25.39
C SER A 70 -10.22 -9.57 25.10
N ILE A 71 -11.02 -9.93 26.13
CA ILE A 71 -12.34 -10.59 25.99
C ILE A 71 -13.32 -9.94 26.98
#